data_AF-N9LAV4-F1
#
_entry.id   AF-N9LAV4-F1
#
_cell.length_a   1.000
_cell.length_b   1.000
_cell.length_c   1.000
_cell.angle_alpha   90.00
_cell.angle_beta   90.00
_cell.angle_gamma   90.00
#
_symmetry.space_group_name_H-M   'P 1'
#
loop_
_entity.id
_entity.type
_entity.pdbx_description
1 polymer ?
#
loop_
_entity_poly.entity_id
_entity_poly.type
_entity_poly.pdbx_seq_one_letter_code
_entity_poly.pdbx_strand_id
1 'polypeptide(L)'
;MENKNQCRQCAVCGKSFPLKDLVSGEVIRNVISDEILKDYPDWSYSSFICRADLADYRIKYVQSLLRSEKGELSNLENEVIGSMQRHELISRNTESDFDQNWTFGEKLADKIASFGGSWAFLICFALFLTGWIVLNTVVMVVRPVDPYPFILLNLVLSCLAAIQAPIIMMSQNRQEAKDRLLPNMTIKLF
;
A
#
# COMPACT_ATOMS: atom_id res chain seq x y z
N MET A 1 -25.60 -39.98 -29.61
CA MET A 1 -24.15 -40.15 -29.44
C MET A 1 -23.69 -39.03 -28.50
N GLU A 2 -23.26 -39.18 -27.26
CA GLU A 2 -23.03 -40.30 -26.34
C GLU A 2 -22.82 -39.66 -24.93
N ASN A 3 -23.44 -40.23 -23.88
CA ASN A 3 -23.26 -40.03 -22.42
C ASN A 3 -22.60 -38.75 -21.86
N LYS A 4 -23.36 -37.82 -21.25
CA LYS A 4 -22.84 -36.58 -20.62
C LYS A 4 -22.98 -36.44 -19.09
N ASN A 5 -23.36 -37.48 -18.34
CA ASN A 5 -23.42 -37.42 -16.87
C ASN A 5 -22.58 -38.52 -16.19
N GLN A 6 -21.33 -38.71 -16.62
CA GLN A 6 -20.40 -39.55 -15.88
C GLN A 6 -19.77 -38.73 -14.75
N CYS A 7 -20.25 -38.97 -13.53
CA CYS A 7 -19.65 -38.46 -12.31
C CYS A 7 -18.67 -39.51 -11.76
N ARG A 8 -17.49 -39.06 -11.30
CA ARG A 8 -16.54 -39.92 -10.58
C ARG A 8 -16.24 -39.32 -9.21
N GLN A 9 -15.75 -40.15 -8.30
CA GLN A 9 -15.41 -39.72 -6.95
C GLN A 9 -13.97 -39.21 -6.90
N CYS A 10 -13.79 -38.12 -6.15
CA CYS A 10 -12.46 -37.66 -5.76
C CYS A 10 -11.87 -38.64 -4.74
N ALA A 11 -10.65 -39.11 -4.94
CA ALA A 11 -9.98 -40.02 -4.02
C ALA A 11 -9.54 -39.36 -2.70
N VAL A 12 -9.52 -38.02 -2.62
CA VAL A 12 -9.16 -37.26 -1.41
C VAL A 12 -10.39 -36.97 -0.56
N CYS A 13 -11.38 -36.24 -1.11
CA CYS A 13 -12.56 -35.85 -0.35
C CYS A 13 -13.74 -36.84 -0.43
N GLY A 14 -13.68 -37.88 -1.25
CA GLY A 14 -14.75 -38.88 -1.43
C GLY A 14 -16.03 -38.37 -2.11
N LYS A 15 -16.09 -37.09 -2.47
CA LYS A 15 -17.27 -36.48 -3.11
C LYS A 15 -17.32 -36.80 -4.60
N SER A 16 -18.54 -36.89 -5.14
CA SER A 16 -18.77 -37.15 -6.56
C SER A 16 -18.83 -35.84 -7.35
N PHE A 17 -18.06 -35.74 -8.42
CA PHE A 17 -18.00 -34.57 -9.29
C PHE A 17 -18.17 -34.96 -10.77
N PRO A 18 -18.66 -34.04 -11.61
CA PRO A 18 -18.61 -34.22 -13.06
C PRO A 18 -17.15 -34.35 -13.55
N LEU A 19 -16.89 -35.17 -14.56
CA LEU A 19 -15.54 -35.38 -15.12
C LEU A 19 -14.79 -34.09 -15.48
N LYS A 20 -15.49 -33.01 -15.86
CA LYS A 20 -14.89 -31.69 -16.17
C LYS A 20 -14.19 -31.02 -14.97
N ASP A 21 -14.63 -31.35 -13.76
CA ASP A 21 -14.17 -30.76 -12.50
C ASP A 21 -13.20 -31.68 -11.76
N LEU A 22 -12.89 -32.83 -12.36
CA LEU A 22 -11.91 -33.80 -11.88
C LEU A 22 -10.65 -33.75 -12.74
N VAL A 23 -9.53 -34.00 -12.10
CA VAL A 23 -8.22 -34.10 -12.71
C VAL A 23 -7.71 -35.51 -12.50
N SER A 24 -7.22 -36.13 -13.57
CA SER A 24 -6.58 -37.46 -13.52
C SER A 24 -5.19 -37.34 -12.89
N GLY A 25 -4.83 -38.30 -12.03
CA GLY A 25 -3.51 -38.40 -11.41
C GLY A 25 -2.34 -38.43 -12.39
N GLU A 26 -2.55 -38.93 -13.62
CA GLU A 26 -1.55 -38.96 -14.68
C GLU A 26 -1.07 -37.56 -15.13
N VAL A 27 -1.92 -36.54 -14.97
CA VAL A 27 -1.63 -35.16 -15.41
C VAL A 27 -0.96 -34.35 -14.29
N ILE A 28 -0.97 -34.86 -13.05
CA ILE A 28 -0.45 -34.18 -11.88
C ILE A 28 1.07 -34.38 -11.84
N ARG A 29 1.84 -33.32 -11.54
CA ARG A 29 3.29 -33.43 -11.36
C ARG A 29 3.60 -34.40 -10.23
N ASN A 30 4.57 -35.28 -10.45
CA ASN A 30 5.00 -36.31 -9.48
C ASN A 30 5.18 -35.76 -8.07
N VAL A 31 5.76 -34.58 -7.92
CA VAL A 31 6.02 -33.99 -6.60
C VAL A 31 4.74 -33.66 -5.82
N ILE A 32 3.63 -33.33 -6.50
CA ILE A 32 2.33 -33.12 -5.86
C ILE A 32 1.69 -34.48 -5.55
N SER A 33 1.84 -35.46 -6.44
CA SER A 33 1.38 -36.85 -6.20
C SER A 33 2.07 -37.47 -4.98
N ASP A 34 3.37 -37.22 -4.80
CA ASP A 34 4.15 -37.64 -3.63
C ASP A 34 3.66 -36.96 -2.35
N GLU A 35 3.25 -35.69 -2.43
CA GLU A 35 2.67 -34.97 -1.29
C GLU A 35 1.27 -35.50 -0.93
N ILE A 36 0.48 -35.93 -1.92
CA ILE A 36 -0.83 -36.57 -1.70
C ILE A 36 -0.64 -37.96 -1.07
N LEU A 37 0.32 -38.75 -1.56
CA LEU A 37 0.63 -40.10 -1.05
C LEU A 37 0.99 -40.12 0.44
N LYS A 38 1.55 -39.03 0.97
CA LYS A 38 1.85 -38.90 2.41
C LYS A 38 0.60 -38.94 3.28
N ASP A 39 -0.48 -38.32 2.82
CA ASP A 39 -1.75 -38.24 3.56
C ASP A 39 -2.72 -39.36 3.16
N TYR A 40 -2.65 -39.82 1.90
CA TYR A 40 -3.55 -40.84 1.33
C TYR A 40 -2.73 -41.96 0.65
N PRO A 41 -2.39 -43.04 1.37
CA PRO A 41 -1.57 -44.14 0.84
C PRO A 41 -2.29 -44.96 -0.24
N ASP A 42 -3.62 -44.88 -0.33
CA ASP A 42 -4.43 -45.51 -1.38
C ASP A 42 -4.47 -44.71 -2.69
N TRP A 43 -3.74 -43.58 -2.77
CA TRP A 43 -3.67 -42.76 -3.98
C TRP A 43 -2.92 -43.48 -5.11
N SER A 44 -3.46 -43.41 -6.33
CA SER A 44 -2.86 -43.97 -7.54
C SER A 44 -2.89 -42.95 -8.67
N TYR A 45 -2.00 -43.09 -9.65
CA TYR A 45 -1.98 -42.23 -10.84
C TYR A 45 -3.25 -42.35 -11.70
N SER A 46 -4.00 -43.45 -11.57
CA SER A 46 -5.30 -43.65 -12.23
C SER A 46 -6.48 -43.06 -11.46
N SER A 47 -6.24 -42.54 -10.24
CA SER A 47 -7.26 -41.93 -9.40
C SER A 47 -7.59 -40.51 -9.85
N PHE A 48 -8.80 -40.06 -9.52
CA PHE A 48 -9.26 -38.71 -9.82
C PHE A 48 -9.25 -37.85 -8.56
N ILE A 49 -8.84 -36.59 -8.71
CA ILE A 49 -8.89 -35.58 -7.65
C ILE A 49 -9.70 -34.36 -8.12
N CYS A 50 -10.48 -33.75 -7.23
CA CYS A 50 -11.20 -32.53 -7.55
C CYS A 50 -10.25 -31.32 -7.59
N ARG A 51 -10.62 -30.26 -8.31
CA ARG A 51 -9.79 -29.04 -8.43
C ARG A 51 -9.52 -28.35 -7.09
N ALA A 52 -10.45 -28.41 -6.15
CA ALA A 52 -10.30 -27.80 -4.82
C ALA A 52 -9.20 -28.51 -4.01
N ASP A 53 -9.32 -29.83 -3.82
CA ASP A 53 -8.33 -30.62 -3.09
C ASP A 53 -6.95 -30.54 -3.77
N LEU A 54 -6.89 -30.56 -5.10
CA LEU A 54 -5.63 -30.40 -5.84
C LEU A 54 -4.98 -29.02 -5.58
N ALA A 55 -5.77 -27.96 -5.42
CA ALA A 55 -5.24 -26.64 -5.09
C ALA A 55 -4.66 -26.59 -3.68
N ASP A 56 -5.31 -27.24 -2.71
CA ASP A 56 -4.81 -27.31 -1.33
C ASP A 56 -3.46 -28.04 -1.26
N TYR A 57 -3.32 -29.16 -1.96
CA TYR A 57 -2.04 -29.89 -2.04
C TYR A 57 -0.94 -29.10 -2.76
N ARG A 58 -1.27 -28.28 -3.75
CA ARG A 58 -0.30 -27.36 -4.39
C ARG A 58 0.20 -26.32 -3.40
N ILE A 59 -0.69 -25.74 -2.60
CA ILE A 59 -0.32 -24.75 -1.58
C ILE A 59 0.55 -25.41 -0.50
N LYS A 60 0.16 -26.62 -0.05
CA LYS A 60 0.91 -27.41 0.93
C LYS A 60 2.33 -27.72 0.44
N TYR A 61 2.47 -28.09 -0.84
CA TYR A 61 3.78 -28.32 -1.46
C TYR A 61 4.63 -27.05 -1.55
N VAL A 62 4.06 -25.92 -1.98
CA VAL A 62 4.80 -24.64 -2.00
C VAL A 62 5.25 -24.25 -0.59
N GLN A 63 4.40 -24.45 0.42
CA GLN A 63 4.75 -24.18 1.81
C GLN A 63 5.84 -25.14 2.33
N SER A 64 5.86 -26.40 1.90
CA SER A 64 6.90 -27.36 2.29
C SER A 64 8.26 -27.00 1.67
N LEU A 65 8.29 -26.52 0.42
CA LEU A 65 9.49 -25.98 -0.22
C LEU A 65 10.06 -24.79 0.56
N LEU A 66 9.22 -23.81 0.91
CA LEU A 66 9.64 -22.64 1.69
C LEU A 66 10.17 -22.99 3.09
N ARG A 67 9.70 -24.09 3.68
CA ARG A 67 10.24 -24.59 4.96
C ARG A 67 11.56 -25.34 4.80
N SER A 68 11.72 -26.11 3.72
CA SER A 68 12.96 -26.85 3.45
C SER A 68 14.13 -25.90 3.19
N GLU A 69 13.94 -24.83 2.40
CA GLU A 69 14.99 -23.82 2.14
C GLU A 69 15.36 -23.04 3.42
N LYS A 70 14.39 -22.77 4.31
CA LYS A 70 14.67 -22.18 5.62
C LYS A 70 15.37 -23.12 6.60
N GLY A 71 15.30 -24.44 6.37
CA GLY A 71 15.91 -25.46 7.22
C GLY A 71 17.43 -25.56 7.08
N GLU A 72 17.99 -25.29 5.90
CA GLU A 72 19.45 -25.30 5.67
C GLU A 72 20.14 -24.01 6.16
N LEU A 73 19.42 -22.90 6.24
CA LEU A 73 19.95 -21.62 6.73
C LEU A 73 20.00 -21.51 8.27
N SER A 74 19.35 -22.42 9.00
CA SER A 74 19.22 -22.33 10.45
C SER A 74 20.52 -22.60 11.23
N ASN A 75 21.53 -23.29 10.67
CA ASN A 75 22.76 -23.61 11.42
C ASN A 75 23.82 -22.48 11.36
N LEU A 76 23.78 -21.61 10.35
CA LEU A 76 24.67 -20.44 10.26
C LEU A 76 24.03 -19.17 10.86
N GLU A 77 22.70 -19.08 10.88
CA GLU A 77 21.99 -17.93 11.47
C GLU A 77 21.98 -17.96 13.02
N ASN A 78 22.11 -19.14 13.64
CA ASN A 78 22.03 -19.27 15.11
C ASN A 78 23.25 -18.71 15.88
N GLU A 79 24.40 -18.50 15.23
CA GLU A 79 25.56 -17.83 15.87
C GLU A 79 25.43 -16.30 15.85
N VAL A 80 24.60 -15.75 14.96
CA VAL A 80 24.36 -14.30 14.85
C VAL A 80 23.18 -13.84 15.72
N ILE A 81 22.25 -14.75 16.06
CA ILE A 81 21.09 -14.47 16.93
C ILE A 81 21.49 -14.14 18.39
N GLY A 82 22.72 -14.44 18.82
CA GLY A 82 23.26 -14.01 20.11
C GLY A 82 23.71 -12.53 20.19
N SER A 83 23.85 -11.83 19.07
CA SER A 83 24.37 -10.44 19.04
C SER A 83 23.47 -9.41 18.36
N MET A 84 22.41 -9.84 17.67
CA MET A 84 21.53 -8.96 16.89
C MET A 84 20.21 -8.55 17.56
N GLN A 85 20.08 -8.65 18.88
CA GLN A 85 18.90 -8.09 19.57
C GLN A 85 18.86 -6.54 19.60
N ARG A 86 19.63 -5.85 18.74
CA ARG A 86 19.66 -4.38 18.70
C ARG A 86 19.45 -3.70 17.36
N HIS A 87 19.45 -4.37 16.21
CA HIS A 87 19.17 -3.67 14.95
C HIS A 87 18.43 -4.58 13.95
N GLU A 88 17.26 -4.10 13.54
CA GLU A 88 16.57 -4.38 12.27
C GLU A 88 15.91 -5.78 12.13
N LEU A 89 14.66 -5.96 11.69
CA LEU A 89 13.85 -5.28 10.68
C LEU A 89 12.36 -5.43 11.07
N ILE A 90 11.55 -4.37 11.22
CA ILE A 90 11.05 -3.45 10.18
C ILE A 90 10.41 -4.21 9.01
N SER A 91 9.17 -4.71 9.20
CA SER A 91 8.19 -4.89 8.11
C SER A 91 6.77 -5.19 8.62
N ARG A 92 6.26 -4.44 9.62
CA ARG A 92 4.81 -4.37 9.81
C ARG A 92 4.34 -3.17 10.64
N ASN A 93 4.58 -1.96 10.13
CA ASN A 93 3.74 -0.75 10.25
C ASN A 93 4.59 0.49 9.89
N THR A 94 4.94 0.67 8.62
CA THR A 94 5.54 1.92 8.13
C THR A 94 4.47 3.01 7.90
N GLU A 95 3.42 3.03 8.73
CA GLU A 95 2.51 4.17 8.83
C GLU A 95 2.42 4.72 10.26
N SER A 96 2.92 4.01 11.28
CA SER A 96 2.71 4.40 12.69
C SER A 96 3.97 4.65 13.52
N ASP A 97 5.18 4.58 12.96
CA ASP A 97 6.43 4.77 13.73
C ASP A 97 7.32 5.93 13.21
N PHE A 98 6.81 6.74 12.29
CA PHE A 98 7.41 8.06 11.95
C PHE A 98 6.90 9.17 12.88
N ASP A 99 6.43 8.83 14.08
CA ASP A 99 5.73 9.77 14.97
C ASP A 99 6.61 10.32 16.10
N GLN A 100 7.92 10.04 16.12
CA GLN A 100 8.77 10.50 17.23
C GLN A 100 9.73 11.66 16.95
N ASN A 101 9.73 12.26 15.76
CA ASN A 101 10.45 13.54 15.61
C ASN A 101 9.97 14.41 14.44
N TRP A 102 8.66 14.58 14.28
CA TRP A 102 8.16 15.68 13.44
C TRP A 102 8.65 16.99 14.04
N THR A 103 9.56 17.66 13.34
CA THR A 103 9.99 18.99 13.70
C THR A 103 8.77 19.92 13.72
N PHE A 104 8.77 20.94 14.57
CA PHE A 104 7.70 21.94 14.60
C PHE A 104 7.41 22.52 13.20
N GLY A 105 8.45 22.62 12.35
CA GLY A 105 8.34 23.04 10.97
C GLY A 105 7.50 22.11 10.10
N GLU A 106 7.65 20.79 10.23
CA GLU A 106 6.88 19.81 9.45
C GLU A 106 5.39 19.79 9.86
N LYS A 107 5.09 19.88 11.16
CA LYS A 107 3.68 19.99 11.63
C LYS A 107 3.03 21.29 11.15
N LEU A 108 3.78 22.38 11.16
CA LEU A 108 3.29 23.68 10.70
C LEU A 108 3.10 23.68 9.18
N ALA A 109 4.05 23.14 8.41
CA ALA A 109 3.95 23.01 6.97
C ALA A 109 2.73 22.18 6.55
N ASP A 110 2.43 21.09 7.26
CA ASP A 110 1.28 20.23 6.95
C ASP A 110 -0.07 20.90 7.27
N LYS A 111 -0.11 21.67 8.37
CA LYS A 111 -1.27 22.53 8.67
C LYS A 111 -1.43 23.64 7.64
N ILE A 112 -0.35 24.28 7.20
CA ILE A 112 -0.40 25.33 6.18
C ILE A 112 -0.81 24.76 4.82
N ALA A 113 -0.31 23.58 4.44
CA ALA A 113 -0.65 22.93 3.17
C ALA A 113 -2.13 22.51 3.13
N SER A 114 -2.63 21.91 4.22
CA SER A 114 -4.06 21.55 4.33
C SER A 114 -4.99 22.76 4.42
N PHE A 115 -4.55 23.86 5.06
CA PHE A 115 -5.34 25.09 5.17
C PHE A 115 -5.31 25.92 3.88
N GLY A 116 -4.16 26.01 3.22
CA GLY A 116 -3.95 26.76 1.99
C GLY A 116 -4.63 26.16 0.75
N GLY A 117 -4.94 24.86 0.75
CA GLY A 117 -5.65 24.18 -0.34
C GLY A 117 -7.18 24.34 -0.32
N SER A 118 -7.76 24.97 0.72
CA SER A 118 -9.20 25.11 0.84
C SER A 118 -9.73 26.36 0.12
N TRP A 119 -10.77 26.18 -0.69
CA TRP A 119 -11.48 27.28 -1.37
C TRP A 119 -12.02 28.34 -0.39
N ALA A 120 -12.40 27.94 0.82
CA ALA A 120 -12.88 28.87 1.85
C ALA A 120 -11.78 29.81 2.37
N PHE A 121 -10.52 29.34 2.43
CA PHE A 121 -9.38 30.15 2.87
C PHE A 121 -9.08 31.26 1.85
N LEU A 122 -9.07 30.93 0.55
CA LEU A 122 -8.86 31.90 -0.52
C LEU A 122 -9.89 33.03 -0.49
N ILE A 123 -11.17 32.68 -0.29
CA ILE A 123 -12.27 33.65 -0.22
C ILE A 123 -12.14 34.55 1.02
N CYS A 124 -11.86 33.98 2.19
CA CYS A 124 -11.66 34.75 3.43
C CYS A 124 -10.46 35.71 3.32
N PHE A 125 -9.34 35.23 2.77
CA PHE A 125 -8.14 36.03 2.56
C PHE A 125 -8.38 37.19 1.57
N ALA A 126 -9.10 36.93 0.46
CA ALA A 126 -9.47 37.96 -0.50
C ALA A 126 -10.40 39.03 0.10
N LEU A 127 -11.36 38.62 0.94
CA LEU A 127 -12.22 39.55 1.67
C LEU A 127 -11.43 40.39 2.67
N PHE A 128 -10.47 39.78 3.39
CA PHE A 128 -9.59 40.50 4.31
C PHE A 128 -8.74 41.54 3.59
N LEU A 129 -8.10 41.18 2.46
CA LEU A 129 -7.33 42.13 1.65
C LEU A 129 -8.20 43.27 1.13
N THR A 130 -9.39 42.95 0.63
CA THR A 130 -10.35 43.95 0.15
C THR A 130 -10.77 44.89 1.28
N GLY A 131 -11.08 44.34 2.46
CA GLY A 131 -11.40 45.13 3.65
C GLY A 131 -10.24 46.03 4.10
N TRP A 132 -9.00 45.54 4.02
CA TRP A 132 -7.80 46.32 4.35
C TRP A 132 -7.58 47.48 3.38
N ILE A 133 -7.78 47.24 2.08
CA ILE A 133 -7.70 48.27 1.03
C ILE A 133 -8.79 49.32 1.25
N VAL A 134 -10.02 48.90 1.50
CA VAL A 134 -11.16 49.80 1.78
C VAL A 134 -10.91 50.62 3.05
N LEU A 135 -10.43 49.99 4.14
CA LEU A 135 -10.11 50.68 5.38
C LEU A 135 -9.02 51.74 5.20
N ASN A 136 -7.91 51.38 4.52
CA ASN A 136 -6.83 52.33 4.25
C ASN A 136 -7.25 53.48 3.32
N THR A 137 -8.10 53.18 2.33
CA THR A 137 -8.57 54.18 1.35
C THR A 137 -9.66 55.10 1.89
N VAL A 138 -10.59 54.57 2.70
CA VAL A 138 -11.80 55.30 3.15
C VAL A 138 -11.62 55.94 4.54
N VAL A 139 -10.99 55.24 5.49
CA VAL A 139 -10.92 55.68 6.90
C VAL A 139 -9.67 56.53 7.18
N MET A 140 -8.62 56.41 6.35
CA MET A 140 -7.31 57.01 6.61
C MET A 140 -6.89 58.08 5.61
N VAL A 141 -7.85 58.89 5.13
CA VAL A 141 -7.64 59.97 4.14
C VAL A 141 -6.65 61.06 4.61
N VAL A 142 -6.48 61.25 5.92
CA VAL A 142 -5.62 62.32 6.49
C VAL A 142 -4.18 61.86 6.79
N ARG A 143 -3.96 60.57 7.05
CA ARG A 143 -2.64 59.94 7.23
C ARG A 143 -2.69 58.46 6.82
N PRO A 144 -2.63 58.15 5.52
CA PRO A 144 -2.65 56.77 5.06
C PRO A 144 -1.41 56.03 5.59
N VAL A 145 -1.64 54.89 6.25
CA VAL A 145 -0.56 53.98 6.69
C VAL A 145 0.08 53.28 5.49
N ASP A 146 -0.67 53.05 4.41
CA ASP A 146 -0.18 52.53 3.13
C ASP A 146 -0.84 53.27 1.93
N PRO A 147 -0.24 54.36 1.43
CA PRO A 147 -0.75 55.10 0.28
C PRO A 147 -0.71 54.25 -1.00
N TYR A 148 -1.64 54.49 -1.92
CA TYR A 148 -1.58 53.92 -3.28
C TYR A 148 -0.20 54.23 -3.90
N PRO A 149 0.61 53.23 -4.31
CA PRO A 149 0.28 51.90 -4.82
C PRO A 149 0.43 50.71 -3.83
N PHE A 150 0.12 50.88 -2.54
CA PHE A 150 0.09 49.84 -1.49
C PHE A 150 1.40 49.02 -1.38
N ILE A 151 2.50 49.70 -1.07
CA ILE A 151 3.85 49.10 -1.07
C ILE A 151 3.96 47.98 -0.03
N LEU A 152 3.32 48.15 1.14
CA LEU A 152 3.39 47.18 2.23
C LEU A 152 2.58 45.92 1.90
N LEU A 153 1.37 46.10 1.35
CA LEU A 153 0.54 44.97 0.92
C LEU A 153 1.22 44.16 -0.17
N ASN A 154 1.83 44.83 -1.14
CA ASN A 154 2.52 44.18 -2.25
C ASN A 154 3.77 43.41 -1.77
N LEU A 155 4.51 43.97 -0.80
CA LEU A 155 5.64 43.29 -0.16
C LEU A 155 5.18 42.02 0.58
N VAL A 156 4.10 42.10 1.36
CA VAL A 156 3.55 40.96 2.10
C VAL A 156 3.06 39.87 1.16
N LEU A 157 2.32 40.21 0.10
CA LEU A 157 1.87 39.25 -0.90
C LEU A 157 3.03 38.57 -1.63
N SER A 158 4.07 39.33 -1.99
CA SER A 158 5.26 38.78 -2.62
C SER A 158 5.98 37.79 -1.70
N CYS A 159 6.10 38.10 -0.41
CA CYS A 159 6.67 37.21 0.60
C CYS A 159 5.83 35.93 0.78
N LEU A 160 4.49 36.06 0.88
CA LEU A 160 3.58 34.93 0.97
C LEU A 160 3.67 34.02 -0.25
N ALA A 161 3.76 34.58 -1.46
CA ALA A 161 3.91 33.81 -2.70
C ALA A 161 5.25 33.07 -2.75
N ALA A 162 6.34 33.72 -2.34
CA ALA A 162 7.67 33.12 -2.29
C ALA A 162 7.75 31.91 -1.34
N ILE A 163 7.04 31.95 -0.21
CA ILE A 163 6.98 30.83 0.75
C ILE A 163 6.05 29.71 0.27
N GLN A 164 5.02 30.02 -0.52
CA GLN A 164 4.07 29.02 -1.02
C GLN A 164 4.72 28.02 -2.00
N ALA A 165 5.60 28.47 -2.91
CA ALA A 165 6.20 27.59 -3.91
C ALA A 165 7.02 26.42 -3.31
N PRO A 166 7.92 26.65 -2.32
CA PRO A 166 8.60 25.57 -1.61
C PRO A 166 7.67 24.65 -0.82
N ILE A 167 6.64 25.19 -0.16
CA ILE A 167 5.67 24.37 0.60
C ILE A 167 4.88 23.46 -0.35
N ILE A 168 4.46 23.99 -1.51
CA ILE A 168 3.79 23.21 -2.54
C ILE A 168 4.74 22.13 -3.08
N MET A 169 5.99 22.49 -3.41
CA MET A 169 7.01 21.54 -3.88
C MET A 169 7.29 20.43 -2.86
N MET A 170 7.38 20.76 -1.58
CA MET A 170 7.58 19.78 -0.50
C MET A 170 6.36 18.87 -0.32
N SER A 171 5.14 19.41 -0.43
CA SER A 171 3.92 18.60 -0.34
C SER A 171 3.72 17.67 -1.54
N GLN A 172 4.13 18.11 -2.75
CA GLN A 172 4.16 17.28 -3.96
C GLN A 172 5.19 16.15 -3.86
N ASN A 173 6.42 16.44 -3.41
CA ASN A 173 7.47 15.42 -3.23
C ASN A 173 7.02 14.28 -2.30
N ARG A 174 6.19 14.60 -1.29
CA ARG A 174 5.59 13.61 -0.39
C ARG A 174 4.48 12.78 -1.04
N GLN A 175 3.69 13.35 -1.95
CA GLN A 175 2.65 12.62 -2.69
C GLN A 175 3.25 11.69 -3.74
N GLU A 176 4.27 12.16 -4.49
CA GLU A 176 4.95 11.32 -5.48
C GLU A 176 5.64 10.11 -4.86
N ALA A 177 6.21 10.25 -3.65
CA ALA A 177 6.76 9.12 -2.91
C ALA A 177 5.69 8.06 -2.57
N LYS A 178 4.47 8.47 -2.25
CA LYS A 178 3.33 7.56 -2.01
C LYS A 178 2.85 6.92 -3.32
N ASP A 179 2.71 7.71 -4.37
CA ASP A 179 2.24 7.24 -5.68
C ASP A 179 3.21 6.26 -6.35
N ARG A 180 4.51 6.31 -6.03
CA ARG A 180 5.52 5.34 -6.51
C ARG A 180 5.41 3.96 -5.86
N LEU A 181 4.78 3.84 -4.68
CA LEU A 181 4.60 2.56 -3.99
C LEU A 181 3.30 1.84 -4.40
N LEU A 182 2.31 2.61 -4.85
CA LEU A 182 1.01 2.14 -5.31
C LEU A 182 0.95 1.43 -6.71
N PRO A 183 1.91 1.54 -7.67
CA PRO A 183 1.73 0.97 -9.02
C PRO A 183 1.73 -0.56 -9.03
N ASN A 184 2.42 -1.19 -8.08
CA ASN A 184 2.53 -2.65 -8.00
C ASN A 184 1.30 -3.34 -7.42
N MET A 185 0.36 -2.61 -6.81
CA MET A 185 -0.83 -3.20 -6.19
C MET A 185 -2.03 -3.25 -7.14
N THR A 186 -2.19 -2.26 -8.02
CA THR A 186 -3.36 -2.14 -8.91
C THR A 186 -3.31 -3.06 -10.13
N ILE A 187 -2.13 -3.43 -10.62
CA ILE A 187 -1.96 -4.27 -11.84
C ILE A 187 -2.33 -5.76 -11.60
N LYS A 188 -2.45 -6.23 -10.35
CA LYS A 188 -2.83 -7.63 -10.04
C LYS A 188 -4.34 -7.88 -9.91
N LEU A 189 -5.19 -6.88 -10.14
CA LEU A 189 -6.64 -6.97 -9.92
C LEU A 189 -7.50 -6.87 -11.21
N PHE A 190 -6.89 -6.97 -12.38
CA PHE A 190 -7.55 -7.21 -13.66
C PHE A 190 -6.87 -8.35 -14.41
#